data_AF-A0A653X026-F1
#
_entry.id   AF-A0A653X026-F1
#
_cell.length_a   1.000
_cell.length_b   1.000
_cell.length_c   1.000
_cell.angle_alpha   90.00
_cell.angle_beta   90.00
_cell.angle_gamma   90.00
#
_symmetry.space_group_name_H-M   'P 1'
#
loop_
_entity.id
_entity.type
_entity.pdbx_description
1 polymer ?
#
loop_
_entity_poly.entity_id
_entity_poly.type
_entity_poly.pdbx_seq_one_letter_code
_entity_poly.pdbx_strand_id
1 'polypeptide(L)'
;MKKLTLLTLLVALISGCAGASKTAYRDSCANQLDAAWRELDLAKAEGFAGTVSYSKALSLLTGAKTQQQFEAFEGCAAKAQKARFYIRESRAGR
;
A
#
# COMPACT_ATOMS: atom_id res chain seq x y z
N MET A 1 3.33 35.87 -30.22
CA MET A 1 2.04 35.42 -29.66
C MET A 1 1.75 33.94 -29.97
N LYS A 2 1.53 33.51 -31.23
CA LYS A 2 1.20 32.10 -31.60
C LYS A 2 2.22 31.02 -31.20
N LYS A 3 3.52 31.34 -31.19
CA LYS A 3 4.57 30.39 -30.77
C LYS A 3 4.61 30.17 -29.25
N LEU A 4 4.14 31.14 -28.48
CA LEU A 4 4.12 31.08 -27.01
C LEU A 4 2.95 30.22 -26.51
N THR A 5 1.78 30.31 -27.17
CA THR A 5 0.62 29.45 -26.88
C THR A 5 0.84 27.99 -27.26
N LEU A 6 1.65 27.71 -28.30
CA LEU A 6 1.99 26.34 -28.66
C LEU A 6 2.95 25.70 -27.64
N LEU A 7 3.88 26.50 -27.09
CA LEU A 7 4.84 26.05 -26.10
C LEU A 7 4.18 25.74 -24.75
N THR A 8 3.21 26.55 -24.31
CA THR A 8 2.46 26.29 -23.08
C THR A 8 1.58 25.04 -23.17
N LEU A 9 1.01 24.76 -24.35
CA LEU A 9 0.22 23.55 -24.57
C LEU A 9 1.08 22.28 -24.50
N LEU A 10 2.30 22.32 -25.03
CA LEU A 10 3.23 21.19 -24.94
C LEU A 10 3.66 20.91 -23.49
N VAL A 11 3.95 21.94 -22.70
CA VAL A 11 4.34 21.79 -21.29
C VAL A 11 3.21 21.23 -20.42
N ALA A 12 1.95 21.61 -20.71
CA ALA A 12 0.79 21.09 -19.99
C ALA A 12 0.52 19.59 -20.25
N LEU A 13 0.93 19.06 -21.40
CA LEU A 13 0.76 17.63 -21.71
C LEU A 13 1.75 16.73 -20.94
N ILE A 14 2.90 17.26 -20.52
CA ILE A 14 3.95 16.48 -19.84
C ILE A 14 3.71 16.34 -18.33
N SER A 15 2.92 17.24 -17.72
CA SER A 15 2.62 17.19 -16.28
C SER A 15 1.61 16.10 -15.89
N GLY A 16 0.89 15.52 -16.87
CA GLY A 16 -0.10 14.46 -16.62
C GLY A 16 0.50 13.07 -16.32
N CYS A 17 1.70 12.76 -16.85
CA CYS A 17 2.29 11.42 -16.68
C CYS A 17 2.84 11.15 -15.27
N ALA A 18 3.19 12.18 -14.50
CA ALA A 18 3.72 11.99 -13.14
C ALA A 18 2.65 11.59 -12.11
N GLY A 19 1.37 11.89 -12.37
CA GLY A 19 0.24 11.53 -11.50
C GLY A 19 -0.35 10.14 -11.77
N ALA A 20 -0.16 9.60 -12.97
CA ALA A 20 -0.74 8.33 -13.39
C ALA A 20 -0.16 7.12 -12.63
N SER A 21 1.13 7.15 -12.29
CA SER A 21 1.74 6.10 -11.44
C SER A 21 1.28 6.19 -9.98
N LYS A 22 1.08 7.41 -9.47
CA LYS A 22 0.60 7.65 -8.10
C LYS A 22 -0.83 7.14 -7.89
N THR A 23 -1.67 7.21 -8.92
CA THR A 23 -3.05 6.68 -8.90
C THR A 23 -3.08 5.16 -8.98
N ALA A 24 -2.26 4.54 -9.84
CA ALA A 24 -2.21 3.07 -9.95
C ALA A 24 -1.89 2.37 -8.62
N TYR A 25 -0.94 2.91 -7.84
CA TYR A 25 -0.61 2.33 -6.53
C TYR A 25 -1.59 2.73 -5.42
N ARG A 26 -2.33 3.84 -5.56
CA ARG A 26 -3.30 4.31 -4.54
C ARG A 26 -4.37 3.25 -4.29
N ASP A 27 -5.00 2.75 -5.35
CA ASP A 27 -6.05 1.75 -5.26
C ASP A 27 -5.50 0.42 -4.76
N SER A 28 -4.31 0.03 -5.24
CA SER A 28 -3.61 -1.18 -4.78
C SER A 28 -3.31 -1.11 -3.27
N CYS A 29 -2.77 0.01 -2.79
CA CYS A 29 -2.51 0.25 -1.37
C CYS A 29 -3.80 0.14 -0.55
N ALA A 30 -4.89 0.82 -0.97
CA ALA A 30 -6.17 0.77 -0.26
C ALA A 30 -6.71 -0.66 -0.16
N ASN A 31 -6.75 -1.38 -1.28
CA ASN A 31 -7.27 -2.75 -1.34
C ASN A 31 -6.42 -3.74 -0.54
N GLN A 32 -5.10 -3.69 -0.69
CA GLN A 32 -4.19 -4.60 0.03
C GLN A 32 -4.19 -4.31 1.53
N LEU A 33 -4.20 -3.03 1.92
CA LEU A 33 -4.18 -2.65 3.33
C LEU A 33 -5.47 -3.07 4.03
N ASP A 34 -6.62 -2.83 3.41
CA ASP A 34 -7.92 -3.24 3.95
C ASP A 34 -8.05 -4.77 4.06
N ALA A 35 -7.67 -5.50 3.00
CA ALA A 35 -7.66 -6.95 3.03
C ALA A 35 -6.74 -7.50 4.14
N ALA A 36 -5.56 -6.91 4.31
CA ALA A 36 -4.61 -7.37 5.30
C ALA A 36 -5.07 -7.09 6.75
N TRP A 37 -5.76 -5.98 7.01
CA TRP A 37 -6.39 -5.74 8.32
C TRP A 37 -7.46 -6.78 8.62
N ARG A 38 -8.33 -7.09 7.65
CA ARG A 38 -9.33 -8.15 7.79
C ARG A 38 -8.71 -9.52 8.07
N GLU A 39 -7.66 -9.88 7.34
CA GLU A 39 -6.92 -11.13 7.56
C GLU A 39 -6.27 -11.19 8.96
N LEU A 40 -5.73 -10.07 9.46
CA LEU A 40 -5.13 -9.98 10.79
C LEU A 40 -6.18 -10.18 11.89
N ASP A 41 -7.33 -9.54 11.76
CA ASP A 41 -8.42 -9.66 12.74
C ASP A 41 -9.03 -11.06 12.74
N LEU A 42 -9.17 -11.68 11.57
CA LEU A 42 -9.51 -13.10 11.48
C LEU A 42 -8.47 -13.98 12.19
N ALA A 43 -7.18 -13.72 12.01
CA ALA A 43 -6.13 -14.49 12.69
C ALA A 43 -6.21 -14.34 14.21
N LYS A 44 -6.52 -13.13 14.69
CA LYS A 44 -6.72 -12.85 16.12
C LYS A 44 -7.94 -13.59 16.68
N ALA A 45 -9.04 -13.65 15.93
CA ALA A 45 -10.29 -14.29 16.35
C ALA A 45 -10.22 -15.82 16.31
N GLU A 46 -9.65 -16.40 15.24
CA GLU A 46 -9.47 -17.85 15.08
C GLU A 46 -8.34 -18.40 15.97
N GLY A 47 -7.43 -17.52 16.40
CA GLY A 47 -6.20 -17.86 17.09
C GLY A 47 -5.04 -18.03 16.11
N PHE A 48 -3.84 -17.64 16.57
CA PHE A 48 -2.60 -17.79 15.84
C PHE A 48 -1.53 -18.42 16.73
N ALA A 49 -0.66 -19.23 16.14
CA ALA A 49 0.41 -19.93 16.86
C ALA A 49 1.75 -19.15 16.88
N GLY A 50 1.97 -18.26 15.90
CA GLY A 50 3.22 -17.50 15.75
C GLY A 50 3.09 -16.03 16.19
N THR A 51 3.42 -15.73 17.44
CA THR A 51 3.35 -14.36 17.99
C THR A 51 4.34 -13.39 17.34
N VAL A 52 5.52 -13.87 16.96
CA VAL A 52 6.54 -13.07 16.25
C VAL A 52 6.06 -12.69 14.85
N SER A 53 5.55 -13.64 14.08
CA SER A 53 4.98 -13.37 12.77
C SER A 53 3.75 -12.46 12.86
N TYR A 54 2.90 -12.64 13.87
CA TYR A 54 1.75 -11.75 14.10
C TYR A 54 2.20 -10.31 14.38
N SER A 55 3.13 -10.12 15.31
CA SER A 55 3.64 -8.78 15.65
C SER A 55 4.36 -8.11 14.48
N LYS A 56 5.07 -8.87 13.65
CA LYS A 56 5.69 -8.39 12.42
C LYS A 56 4.67 -7.97 11.37
N ALA A 57 3.59 -8.74 11.20
CA ALA A 57 2.49 -8.36 10.33
C ALA A 57 1.84 -7.05 10.78
N LEU A 58 1.51 -6.94 12.08
CA LEU A 58 0.94 -5.71 12.65
C LEU A 58 1.86 -4.51 12.44
N SER A 59 3.17 -4.67 12.66
CA SER A 59 4.15 -3.60 12.47
C SER A 59 4.23 -3.14 11.00
N LEU A 60 4.17 -4.08 10.05
CA LEU A 60 4.12 -3.77 8.62
C LEU A 60 2.84 -3.02 8.24
N LEU A 61 1.69 -3.41 8.80
CA LEU A 61 0.41 -2.73 8.54
C LEU A 61 0.39 -1.30 9.08
N THR A 62 0.91 -1.09 10.29
CA THR A 62 1.08 0.26 10.85
C THR A 62 1.95 1.11 9.92
N GLY A 63 3.10 0.58 9.48
CA GLY A 63 3.97 1.29 8.54
C GLY A 63 3.31 1.56 7.18
N ALA A 64 2.52 0.61 6.68
CA ALA A 64 1.76 0.77 5.44
C ALA A 64 0.69 1.87 5.56
N LYS A 65 -0.02 1.94 6.70
CA LYS A 65 -1.00 2.99 6.98
C LYS A 65 -0.36 4.37 7.04
N THR A 66 0.79 4.49 7.69
CA THR A 66 1.58 5.72 7.69
C THR A 66 1.96 6.13 6.26
N GLN A 67 2.42 5.18 5.44
CA GLN A 67 2.75 5.45 4.03
C GLN A 67 1.53 5.82 3.19
N GLN A 68 0.35 5.24 3.47
CA GLN A 68 -0.91 5.67 2.86
C GLN A 68 -1.20 7.15 3.17
N GLN A 69 -0.99 7.59 4.41
CA GLN A 69 -1.23 8.97 4.84
C GLN A 69 -0.28 9.99 4.17
N PHE A 70 0.98 9.60 3.94
CA PHE A 70 1.96 10.43 3.22
C PHE A 70 1.92 10.24 1.69
N GLU A 71 0.91 9.53 1.17
CA GLU A 71 0.75 9.21 -0.26
C GLU A 71 1.92 8.45 -0.90
N ALA A 72 2.70 7.73 -0.09
CA ALA A 72 3.75 6.82 -0.52
C ALA A 72 3.16 5.43 -0.89
N PHE A 73 2.27 5.42 -1.87
CA PHE A 73 1.37 4.28 -2.14
C PHE A 73 2.08 3.00 -2.58
N GLU A 74 3.17 3.09 -3.33
CA GLU A 74 3.95 1.92 -3.72
C GLU A 74 4.51 1.19 -2.48
N GLY A 75 5.11 1.96 -1.55
CA GLY A 75 5.60 1.43 -0.29
C GLY A 75 4.49 0.86 0.59
N CYS A 76 3.33 1.52 0.63
CA CYS A 76 2.15 1.02 1.31
C CYS A 76 1.73 -0.35 0.76
N ALA A 77 1.56 -0.48 -0.56
CA ALA A 77 1.15 -1.71 -1.21
C ALA A 77 2.14 -2.85 -0.93
N ALA A 78 3.44 -2.59 -1.05
CA ALA A 78 4.49 -3.57 -0.76
C ALA A 78 4.47 -4.05 0.72
N LYS A 79 4.31 -3.12 1.68
CA LYS A 79 4.22 -3.47 3.11
C LYS A 79 2.94 -4.24 3.43
N ALA A 80 1.80 -3.83 2.88
CA ALA A 80 0.54 -4.54 3.06
C ALA A 80 0.63 -5.97 2.53
N GLN A 81 1.19 -6.19 1.33
CA GLN A 81 1.39 -7.53 0.78
C GLN A 81 2.32 -8.39 1.64
N LYS A 82 3.40 -7.79 2.18
CA LYS A 82 4.31 -8.48 3.10
C LYS A 82 3.66 -8.79 4.45
N ALA A 83 2.77 -7.92 4.94
CA ALA A 83 2.02 -8.19 6.15
C ALA A 83 1.13 -9.43 5.98
N ARG A 84 0.41 -9.54 4.84
CA ARG A 84 -0.42 -10.72 4.52
C ARG A 84 0.39 -12.02 4.52
N PHE A 85 1.64 -11.98 4.07
CA PHE A 85 2.55 -13.12 4.20
C PHE A 85 2.73 -13.52 5.67
N TYR A 86 3.12 -12.57 6.55
CA TYR A 86 3.32 -12.87 7.97
C TYR A 86 2.04 -13.21 8.73
N ILE A 87 0.86 -12.77 8.28
CA ILE A 87 -0.42 -13.22 8.83
C ILE A 87 -0.64 -14.71 8.54
N ARG A 88 -0.29 -15.18 7.35
CA ARG A 88 -0.35 -16.62 7.04
C ARG A 88 0.67 -17.42 7.83
N GLU A 89 1.89 -16.89 7.99
CA GLU A 89 2.92 -17.50 8.83
C GLU A 89 2.48 -17.61 10.30
N SER A 90 1.85 -16.56 10.85
CA SER A 90 1.40 -16.57 12.24
C SER A 90 0.35 -17.63 12.51
N ARG A 91 -0.58 -17.86 11.57
CA ARG A 91 -1.54 -18.96 11.66
C ARG A 91 -0.88 -20.33 11.55
N ALA A 92 0.15 -20.46 10.72
CA ALA A 92 0.93 -21.68 10.56
C ALA A 92 1.92 -21.95 11.72
N GLY A 93 2.11 -21.01 12.64
CA GLY A 93 3.07 -21.13 13.75
C GLY A 93 4.53 -21.01 13.32
N ARG A 94 4.81 -20.32 12.20
CA ARG A 94 6.15 -20.09 11.65
C ARG A 94 6.63 -18.66 11.86
#